data_AF-A0A7C5L3D6-F1
#
_entry.id   AF-A0A7C5L3D6-F1
#
_cell.length_a   1.000
_cell.length_b   1.000
_cell.length_c   1.000
_cell.angle_alpha   90.00
_cell.angle_beta   90.00
_cell.angle_gamma   90.00
#
_symmetry.space_group_name_H-M   'P 1'
#
loop_
_entity.id
_entity.type
_entity.pdbx_description
1 polymer ?
#
loop_
_entity_poly.entity_id
_entity_poly.type
_entity_poly.pdbx_seq_one_letter_code
_entity_poly.pdbx_strand_id
1 'polypeptide(L)' 'CAVGTCGHCQFGYTFVCRDGPVFSYSRIQPLLGVREL' A
#
# COMPACT_ATOMS: atom_id res chain seq x y z
N CYS A 1 -11.38 8.42 1.70
CA CYS A 1 -11.88 8.52 3.10
C CYS A 1 -10.81 8.89 4.11
N ALA A 2 -9.50 8.76 3.81
CA ALA A 2 -8.40 9.03 4.74
C ALA A 2 -8.36 8.17 6.02
N VAL A 3 -9.24 7.15 6.13
CA VAL A 3 -9.32 6.25 7.29
C VAL A 3 -9.19 4.77 6.90
N GLY A 4 -8.81 4.47 5.64
CA GLY A 4 -8.53 3.10 5.18
C GLY A 4 -9.76 2.21 4.98
N THR A 5 -10.95 2.76 4.72
CA THR A 5 -12.18 1.98 4.55
C THR A 5 -12.71 1.91 3.12
N CYS A 6 -12.32 2.85 2.24
CA CYS A 6 -12.92 3.00 0.92
C CYS A 6 -12.10 2.39 -0.24
N GLY A 7 -11.00 1.70 0.04
CA GLY A 7 -10.14 1.07 -0.99
C GLY A 7 -9.27 2.03 -1.81
N HIS A 8 -9.62 3.31 -1.93
CA HIS A 8 -8.98 4.25 -2.86
C HIS A 8 -7.45 4.39 -2.72
N CYS A 9 -6.94 4.32 -1.49
CA CYS A 9 -5.52 4.44 -1.20
C CYS A 9 -4.88 3.08 -0.87
N GLN A 10 -5.48 1.98 -1.30
CA GLN A 10 -5.00 0.63 -1.04
C GLN A 10 -3.78 0.33 -1.90
N PHE A 11 -2.72 -0.15 -1.26
CA PHE A 11 -1.51 -0.62 -1.92
C PHE A 11 -1.20 -2.03 -1.40
N GLY A 12 -1.57 -3.03 -2.20
CA GLY A 12 -1.58 -4.43 -1.77
C GLY A 12 -2.47 -4.63 -0.53
N TYR A 13 -1.86 -5.08 0.56
CA TYR A 13 -2.53 -5.30 1.86
C TYR A 13 -2.47 -4.09 2.81
N THR A 14 -1.97 -2.93 2.34
CA THR A 14 -1.77 -1.71 3.14
C THR A 14 -2.62 -0.55 2.65
N PHE A 15 -2.81 0.47 3.48
CA PHE A 15 -3.49 1.71 3.09
C PHE A 15 -2.57 2.90 3.28
N VAL A 16 -2.19 3.60 2.21
CA VAL A 16 -1.32 4.79 2.25
C VAL A 16 -1.85 5.86 3.21
N CYS A 17 -3.17 6.09 3.19
CA CYS A 17 -3.80 7.11 4.02
C CYS A 17 -3.86 6.79 5.52
N ARG A 18 -3.65 5.53 5.92
CA ARG A 18 -3.73 5.07 7.31
C ARG A 18 -2.37 4.62 7.84
N ASP A 19 -1.65 3.84 7.05
CA ASP A 19 -0.34 3.27 7.40
C ASP A 19 0.82 4.23 7.10
N GLY A 20 0.54 5.29 6.34
CA GLY A 20 1.49 6.35 5.99
C GLY A 20 2.00 6.26 4.56
N PRO A 21 2.51 7.37 4.01
CA PRO A 21 3.03 7.44 2.64
C PRO A 21 4.47 6.90 2.50
N VAL A 22 5.14 6.59 3.61
CA VAL A 22 6.52 6.09 3.63
C VAL A 22 6.51 4.72 4.29
N PHE A 23 7.08 3.72 3.61
CA PHE A 23 7.11 2.34 4.06
C PHE A 23 8.54 1.82 4.18
N SER A 24 8.77 0.90 5.12
CA SER A 24 9.97 0.09 5.12
C SER A 24 10.01 -0.78 3.86
N TYR A 25 11.14 -0.77 3.16
CA TYR A 25 11.34 -1.59 1.96
C TYR A 25 11.08 -3.07 2.21
N SER A 26 11.57 -3.62 3.34
CA SER A 26 11.36 -5.02 3.71
C SER A 26 9.89 -5.44 3.80
N ARG A 27 8.99 -4.49 4.13
CA ARG A 27 7.55 -4.73 4.21
C ARG A 27 6.93 -4.76 2.81
N ILE A 28 7.31 -3.81 1.95
CA ILE A 28 6.64 -3.60 0.66
C ILE A 28 7.32 -4.30 -0.53
N GLN A 29 8.55 -4.80 -0.37
CA GLN A 29 9.29 -5.48 -1.44
C GLN A 29 8.46 -6.54 -2.20
N PRO A 30 7.64 -7.40 -1.54
CA PRO A 30 6.81 -8.38 -2.27
C PRO A 30 5.77 -7.75 -3.21
N LEU A 31 5.33 -6.53 -2.93
CA LEU A 31 4.36 -5.79 -3.76
C LEU A 31 5.01 -5.15 -4.99
N LEU A 32 6.33 -4.94 -4.98
CA LEU A 32 7.07 -4.27 -6.05
C LEU A 32 7.58 -5.24 -7.13
N GLY A 33 7.51 -6.55 -6.89
CA GLY A 33 8.03 -7.58 -7.79
C GLY A 33 7.05 -8.05 -8.87
N VAL A 34 5.82 -7.52 -8.91
CA VAL A 34 4.80 -7.92 -9.87
C VAL A 34 4.92 -7.02 -11.10
N ARG A 35 5.28 -7.60 -12.24
CA ARG A 35 5.20 -6.91 -13.53
C ARG A 35 3.74 -6.86 -13.97
N GLU A 36 3.23 -5.65 -14.20
CA GLU A 36 1.89 -5.46 -14.76
C GLU A 36 1.82 -6.14 -16.14
N LEU A 37 0.77 -6.93 -16.36
CA LEU A 37 0.48 -7.72 -17.58
C LEU A 37 -0.09 -6.83 -18.68
#